data_AF-A0A062V8T7-F1
#
_entry.id   AF-A0A062V8T7-F1
#
_cell.length_a   1.000
_cell.length_b   1.000
_cell.length_c   1.000
_cell.angle_alpha   90.00
_cell.angle_beta   90.00
_cell.angle_gamma   90.00
#
_symmetry.space_group_name_H-M   'P 1'
#
loop_
_entity.id
_entity.type
_entity.pdbx_description
1 polymer ?
#
loop_
_entity_poly.entity_id
_entity_poly.type
_entity_poly.pdbx_seq_one_letter_code
_entity_poly.pdbx_strand_id
1 'polypeptide(L)'
;SGLDAAWANQLIDAEATIETARAAALEAMQARQATVRVASPQTDSPEVLTRNLADALFARITGATPAEQARQYMGHTLADDARAILMARGVSLTGMSREAILERAMHTTSDFPNLLTATGNRTLRAAYEIAQSPLKLISRQTTAADFRPVNRLQIGEVGGLQKLTESGEIKSVTRA
;
A
#
# COMPACT_ATOMS: atom_id res chain seq x y z
N SER A 1 36.86 18.66 -22.53
CA SER A 1 36.91 19.55 -23.70
C SER A 1 35.69 19.24 -24.56
N GLY A 2 34.65 20.09 -24.52
CA GLY A 2 33.29 19.71 -24.95
C GLY A 2 32.89 20.05 -26.38
N LEU A 3 33.75 20.74 -27.14
CA LEU A 3 33.56 21.06 -28.55
C LEU A 3 34.78 20.51 -29.29
N ASP A 4 34.55 19.73 -30.34
CA ASP A 4 35.62 19.09 -31.10
C ASP A 4 36.22 20.03 -32.16
N ALA A 5 37.38 19.66 -32.68
CA ALA A 5 38.08 20.48 -33.68
C ALA A 5 37.27 20.61 -34.99
N ALA A 6 36.44 19.60 -35.32
CA ALA A 6 35.59 19.64 -36.50
C ALA A 6 34.51 20.73 -36.40
N TRP A 7 33.88 20.89 -35.23
CA TRP A 7 32.91 21.94 -34.97
C TRP A 7 33.55 23.35 -35.02
N ALA A 8 34.75 23.50 -34.45
CA ALA A 8 35.47 24.78 -34.51
C ALA A 8 35.86 25.15 -35.96
N ASN A 9 36.31 24.17 -36.75
CA ASN A 9 36.69 24.38 -38.14
C ASN A 9 35.51 24.85 -39.00
N GLN A 10 34.29 24.35 -38.76
CA GLN A 10 33.10 24.81 -39.49
C GLN A 10 32.79 26.29 -39.27
N LEU A 11 33.05 26.82 -38.06
CA LEU A 11 32.86 28.25 -37.78
C LEU A 11 33.98 29.10 -38.41
N ILE A 12 35.19 28.55 -38.53
CA ILE A 12 36.31 29.19 -39.20
C ILE A 12 36.08 29.24 -40.71
N ASP A 13 35.65 28.13 -41.32
CA ASP A 13 35.34 28.04 -42.76
C ASP A 13 34.16 28.94 -43.16
N ALA A 14 33.24 29.20 -42.22
CA ALA A 14 32.11 30.11 -42.41
C ALA A 14 32.44 31.58 -42.14
N GLU A 15 33.70 31.92 -41.83
CA GLU A 15 34.16 33.25 -41.42
C GLU A 15 33.26 33.88 -40.34
N ALA A 16 32.81 33.06 -39.39
CA ALA A 16 31.89 33.48 -38.35
C ALA A 16 32.51 34.57 -37.47
N THR A 17 31.76 35.64 -37.19
CA THR A 17 32.19 36.65 -36.24
C THR A 17 32.20 36.08 -34.82
N ILE A 18 33.00 36.66 -33.93
CA ILE A 18 33.16 36.21 -32.54
C ILE A 18 31.80 36.11 -31.82
N GLU A 19 30.88 37.03 -32.08
CA GLU A 19 29.53 37.01 -31.50
C GLU A 19 28.72 35.81 -31.97
N THR A 20 28.74 35.51 -33.28
CA THR A 20 28.04 34.36 -33.86
C THR A 20 28.63 33.03 -33.41
N ALA A 21 29.95 32.92 -33.31
CA ALA A 21 30.63 31.74 -32.77
C ALA A 21 30.27 31.50 -31.30
N ARG A 22 30.18 32.56 -30.49
CA ARG A 22 29.78 32.48 -29.08
C ARG A 22 28.32 32.05 -28.92
N ALA A 23 27.41 32.62 -29.72
CA ALA A 23 26.00 32.23 -29.73
C ALA A 23 25.84 30.75 -30.13
N ALA A 24 26.51 30.32 -31.20
CA ALA A 24 26.51 28.93 -31.66
C ALA A 24 27.11 27.96 -30.62
N ALA A 25 28.17 28.37 -29.90
CA ALA A 25 28.75 27.57 -28.83
C ALA A 25 27.75 27.34 -27.69
N LEU A 26 27.04 28.38 -27.27
CA LEU A 26 26.04 28.30 -26.19
C LEU A 26 24.88 27.39 -26.57
N GLU A 27 24.35 27.52 -27.79
CA GLU A 27 23.31 26.64 -28.34
C GLU A 27 23.78 25.18 -28.39
N ALA A 28 24.98 24.92 -28.94
CA ALA A 28 25.53 23.57 -29.02
C ALA A 28 25.75 22.95 -27.62
N MET A 29 26.12 23.75 -26.63
CA MET A 29 26.25 23.32 -25.24
C MET A 29 24.90 23.05 -24.56
N GLN A 30 23.87 23.85 -24.85
CA GLN A 30 22.51 23.66 -24.32
C GLN A 30 21.83 22.43 -24.94
N ALA A 31 21.93 22.25 -26.26
CA ALA A 31 21.38 21.08 -26.95
C ALA A 31 22.03 19.76 -26.49
N ARG A 32 23.27 19.80 -26.00
CA ARG A 32 24.01 18.65 -25.46
C ARG A 32 23.81 18.46 -23.95
N GLN A 33 23.04 19.32 -23.28
CA GLN A 33 22.76 19.19 -21.87
C GLN A 33 21.90 17.93 -21.66
N ALA A 34 22.55 16.83 -21.29
CA ALA A 34 21.87 15.60 -20.92
C ALA A 34 20.88 15.93 -19.79
N THR A 35 19.59 15.71 -20.03
CA THR A 35 18.59 15.81 -18.97
C THR A 35 18.86 14.69 -17.98
N VAL A 36 19.69 14.97 -16.98
CA VAL A 36 19.79 14.11 -15.81
C VAL A 36 18.45 14.26 -15.10
N ARG A 37 17.56 13.29 -15.31
CA ARG A 37 16.37 13.14 -14.47
C ARG A 37 16.87 12.75 -13.09
N VAL A 38 17.19 13.75 -12.28
CA VAL A 38 17.25 13.57 -10.84
C VAL A 38 15.80 13.34 -10.45
N ALA A 39 15.44 12.08 -10.18
CA ALA A 39 14.27 11.80 -9.38
C ALA A 39 14.54 12.47 -8.03
N SER A 40 14.15 13.72 -7.89
CA SER A 40 14.09 14.35 -6.58
C SER A 40 13.21 13.41 -5.77
N PRO A 41 13.67 12.85 -4.64
CA PRO A 41 12.75 12.16 -3.77
C PRO A 41 11.73 13.23 -3.42
N GLN A 42 10.52 13.07 -3.95
CA GLN A 42 9.41 13.86 -3.49
C GLN A 42 9.32 13.48 -2.03
N THR A 43 9.81 14.36 -1.15
CA THR A 43 9.78 14.15 0.28
C THR A 43 8.33 14.29 0.69
N ASP A 44 7.55 13.27 0.35
CA ASP A 44 6.21 13.06 0.86
C ASP A 44 6.33 13.10 2.38
N SER A 45 5.34 13.72 3.02
CA SER A 45 5.32 13.74 4.48
C SER A 45 5.39 12.29 4.99
N PRO A 46 6.03 12.02 6.14
CA PRO A 46 6.17 10.67 6.67
C PRO A 46 4.84 9.90 6.75
N GLU A 47 3.74 10.61 6.95
CA GLU A 47 2.38 10.07 6.98
C GLU A 47 1.91 9.61 5.59
N VAL A 48 2.19 10.39 4.54
CA VAL A 48 1.85 10.04 3.15
C VAL A 48 2.64 8.81 2.70
N LEU A 49 3.94 8.77 3.03
CA LEU A 49 4.77 7.60 2.78
C LEU A 49 4.19 6.36 3.48
N THR A 50 3.93 6.45 4.78
CA THR A 50 3.39 5.34 5.57
C THR A 50 2.06 4.83 5.00
N ARG A 51 1.18 5.74 4.56
CA ARG A 51 -0.08 5.38 3.91
C ARG A 51 0.14 4.62 2.59
N ASN A 52 1.03 5.11 1.74
CA ASN A 52 1.30 4.48 0.44
C ASN A 52 1.97 3.11 0.62
N LEU A 53 2.88 2.96 1.60
CA LEU A 53 3.47 1.68 1.97
C LEU A 53 2.42 0.69 2.50
N ALA A 54 1.51 1.16 3.36
CA ALA A 54 0.41 0.34 3.89
C ALA A 54 -0.53 -0.15 2.78
N ASP A 55 -0.85 0.70 1.79
CA ASP A 55 -1.70 0.31 0.66
C ASP A 55 -1.00 -0.72 -0.25
N ALA A 56 0.29 -0.54 -0.51
CA ALA A 56 1.09 -1.52 -1.25
C ALA A 56 1.23 -2.86 -0.50
N LEU A 57 1.40 -2.83 0.83
CA LEU A 57 1.42 -4.05 1.64
C LEU A 57 0.06 -4.75 1.62
N PHE A 58 -1.04 -4.01 1.77
CA PHE A 58 -2.39 -4.55 1.68
C PHE A 58 -2.66 -5.21 0.31
N ALA A 59 -2.30 -4.53 -0.77
CA ALA A 59 -2.42 -5.05 -2.14
C ALA A 59 -1.63 -6.35 -2.33
N ARG A 60 -0.39 -6.42 -1.83
CA ARG A 60 0.43 -7.65 -1.85
C ARG A 60 -0.22 -8.81 -1.08
N ILE A 61 -0.81 -8.55 0.09
CA ILE A 61 -1.42 -9.60 0.92
C ILE A 61 -2.72 -10.11 0.32
N THR A 62 -3.53 -9.22 -0.26
CA THR A 62 -4.90 -9.54 -0.69
C THR A 62 -5.06 -9.78 -2.19
N GLY A 63 -4.07 -9.41 -3.00
CA GLY A 63 -4.18 -9.36 -4.45
C GLY A 63 -5.00 -8.18 -4.98
N ALA A 64 -5.39 -7.23 -4.12
CA ALA A 64 -6.10 -6.03 -4.54
C ALA A 64 -5.23 -5.12 -5.42
N THR A 65 -5.86 -4.30 -6.26
CA THR A 65 -5.14 -3.30 -7.07
C THR A 65 -4.70 -2.12 -6.18
N PRO A 66 -3.41 -1.77 -6.12
CA PRO A 66 -2.91 -0.64 -5.32
C PRO A 66 -3.26 0.70 -5.97
N ALA A 67 -3.32 1.77 -5.17
CA ALA A 67 -3.38 3.13 -5.67
C ALA A 67 -2.14 3.46 -6.54
N GLU A 68 -2.27 4.42 -7.47
CA GLU A 68 -1.17 4.84 -8.37
C GLU A 68 0.11 5.18 -7.60
N GLN A 69 -0.02 5.95 -6.51
CA GLN A 69 1.09 6.41 -5.68
C GLN A 69 1.75 5.25 -4.90
N ALA A 70 1.01 4.17 -4.67
CA ALA A 70 1.48 2.99 -3.95
C ALA A 70 2.17 1.96 -4.87
N ARG A 71 1.96 2.02 -6.20
CA ARG A 71 2.51 1.04 -7.15
C ARG A 71 4.03 0.92 -7.08
N GLN A 72 4.73 2.03 -6.87
CA GLN A 72 6.19 2.04 -6.76
C GLN A 72 6.71 1.18 -5.59
N TYR A 73 5.90 0.96 -4.55
CA TYR A 73 6.26 0.20 -3.37
C TYR A 73 5.84 -1.28 -3.45
N MET A 74 5.24 -1.73 -4.56
CA MET A 74 4.82 -3.13 -4.72
C MET A 74 5.99 -4.12 -4.74
N GLY A 75 7.19 -3.67 -5.11
CA GLY A 75 8.40 -4.50 -5.09
C GLY A 75 9.11 -4.58 -3.73
N HIS A 76 8.65 -3.82 -2.73
CA HIS A 76 9.27 -3.83 -1.42
C HIS A 76 9.08 -5.15 -0.69
N THR A 77 10.02 -5.51 0.17
CA THR A 77 9.81 -6.42 1.29
C THR A 77 9.40 -5.64 2.53
N LEU A 78 8.92 -6.33 3.57
CA LEU A 78 8.59 -5.67 4.84
C LEU A 78 9.79 -4.91 5.46
N ALA A 79 11.01 -5.41 5.25
CA ALA A 79 12.21 -4.73 5.71
C ALA A 79 12.56 -3.49 4.86
N ASP A 80 12.17 -3.48 3.59
CA ASP A 80 12.31 -2.30 2.73
C ASP A 80 11.32 -1.20 3.14
N ASP A 81 10.10 -1.59 3.55
CA ASP A 81 9.12 -0.66 4.12
C ASP A 81 9.64 -0.04 5.43
N ALA A 82 10.21 -0.86 6.32
CA ALA A 82 10.86 -0.40 7.54
C ALA A 82 12.04 0.55 7.24
N ARG A 83 12.87 0.21 6.24
CA ARG A 83 13.98 1.04 5.77
C ARG A 83 13.49 2.38 5.26
N ALA A 84 12.45 2.40 4.43
CA ALA A 84 11.88 3.62 3.87
C ALA A 84 11.38 4.57 4.97
N ILE A 85 10.68 4.04 5.99
CA ILE A 85 10.19 4.81 7.14
C ILE A 85 11.36 5.38 7.95
N LEU A 86 12.37 4.58 8.25
CA LEU A 86 13.53 5.02 9.02
C LEU A 86 14.36 6.07 8.25
N MET A 87 14.54 5.90 6.94
CA MET A 87 15.22 6.88 6.08
C MET A 87 14.44 8.20 6.00
N ALA A 88 13.12 8.15 5.86
CA ALA A 88 12.27 9.35 5.84
C ALA A 88 12.35 10.15 7.14
N ARG A 89 12.69 9.48 8.26
CA ARG A 89 12.92 10.11 9.56
C ARG A 89 14.39 10.47 9.84
N GLY A 90 15.27 10.34 8.84
CA GLY A 90 16.69 10.70 8.95
C GLY A 90 17.52 9.75 9.81
N VAL A 91 17.05 8.53 10.08
CA VAL A 91 17.82 7.53 10.81
C VAL A 91 18.87 6.93 9.89
N SER A 92 20.13 6.97 10.31
CA SER A 92 21.22 6.29 9.59
C SER A 92 21.10 4.78 9.72
N LEU A 93 21.16 4.07 8.58
CA LEU A 93 21.01 2.61 8.49
C LEU A 93 22.28 1.91 8.00
N THR A 94 23.36 2.67 7.80
CA THR A 94 24.63 2.15 7.30
C THR A 94 25.15 1.04 8.21
N GLY A 95 25.45 -0.13 7.64
CA GLY A 95 25.97 -1.28 8.37
C GLY A 95 24.94 -2.07 9.19
N MET A 96 23.65 -1.72 9.13
CA MET A 96 22.61 -2.49 9.83
C MET A 96 22.20 -3.72 9.02
N SER A 97 22.06 -4.86 9.70
CA SER A 97 21.42 -6.04 9.13
C SER A 97 19.92 -5.81 8.92
N ARG A 98 19.27 -6.70 8.15
CA ARG A 98 17.83 -6.66 7.93
C ARG A 98 17.05 -6.76 9.25
N GLU A 99 17.51 -7.63 10.15
CA GLU A 99 16.91 -7.86 11.47
C GLU A 99 17.06 -6.62 12.34
N ALA A 100 18.24 -6.00 12.34
CA ALA A 100 18.50 -4.77 13.08
C ALA A 100 17.65 -3.58 12.60
N ILE A 101 17.35 -3.52 11.29
CA ILE A 101 16.44 -2.53 10.72
C ILE A 101 15.01 -2.75 11.23
N LEU A 102 14.53 -3.99 11.21
CA LEU A 102 13.18 -4.34 11.68
C LEU A 102 13.02 -4.08 13.17
N GLU A 103 13.97 -4.52 13.99
CA GLU A 103 14.00 -4.31 15.44
C GLU A 103 14.01 -2.80 15.76
N ARG A 104 14.86 -2.04 15.07
CA ARG A 104 14.91 -0.58 15.24
C ARG A 104 13.60 0.09 14.84
N ALA A 105 13.01 -0.29 13.71
CA ALA A 105 11.72 0.25 13.27
C ALA A 105 10.59 -0.06 14.26
N MET A 106 10.64 -1.23 14.93
CA MET A 106 9.67 -1.61 15.96
C MET A 106 9.78 -0.79 17.25
N HIS A 107 10.98 -0.43 17.67
CA HIS A 107 11.20 0.26 18.95
C HIS A 107 11.35 1.79 18.84
N THR A 108 11.80 2.30 17.70
CA THR A 108 12.19 3.72 17.56
C THR A 108 11.12 4.56 16.88
N THR A 109 10.28 3.95 16.04
CA THR A 109 9.33 4.69 15.20
C THR A 109 7.93 4.12 15.35
N SER A 110 6.95 4.95 15.71
CA SER A 110 5.54 4.52 15.80
C SER A 110 4.91 4.21 14.44
N ASP A 111 5.43 4.77 13.34
CA ASP A 111 4.85 4.62 11.99
C ASP A 111 4.88 3.18 11.49
N PHE A 112 5.96 2.45 11.75
CA PHE A 112 6.09 1.06 11.30
C PHE A 112 5.13 0.10 12.04
N PRO A 113 5.01 0.13 13.38
CA PRO A 113 3.92 -0.54 14.11
C PRO A 113 2.52 -0.11 13.67
N ASN A 114 2.31 1.18 13.42
CA ASN A 114 1.01 1.70 12.97
C ASN A 114 0.64 1.17 11.58
N LEU A 115 1.61 1.11 10.66
CA LEU A 115 1.45 0.53 9.32
C LEU A 115 1.02 -0.93 9.41
N LEU A 116 1.70 -1.73 10.23
CA LEU A 116 1.39 -3.15 10.42
C LEU A 116 -0.02 -3.33 11.00
N THR A 117 -0.36 -2.55 12.02
CA THR A 117 -1.66 -2.61 12.69
C THR A 117 -2.78 -2.20 11.73
N ALA A 118 -2.61 -1.11 10.98
CA ALA A 118 -3.61 -0.64 10.02
C ALA A 118 -3.82 -1.66 8.89
N THR A 119 -2.73 -2.22 8.37
CA THR A 119 -2.81 -3.23 7.30
C THR A 119 -3.45 -4.51 7.80
N GLY A 120 -3.05 -5.01 8.98
CA GLY A 120 -3.63 -6.20 9.61
C GLY A 120 -5.12 -6.06 9.91
N ASN A 121 -5.55 -4.90 10.43
CA ASN A 121 -6.97 -4.65 10.65
C ASN A 121 -7.77 -4.64 9.35
N ARG A 122 -7.22 -4.07 8.27
CA ARG A 122 -7.86 -4.02 6.95
C ARG A 122 -8.00 -5.41 6.33
N THR A 123 -6.96 -6.24 6.42
CA THR A 123 -6.99 -7.62 5.88
C THR A 123 -7.95 -8.50 6.67
N LEU A 124 -7.90 -8.44 8.01
CA LEU A 124 -8.82 -9.19 8.86
C LEU A 124 -10.28 -8.78 8.64
N ARG A 125 -10.55 -7.47 8.52
CA ARG A 125 -11.91 -6.98 8.24
C ARG A 125 -12.46 -7.55 6.94
N ALA A 126 -11.68 -7.54 5.86
CA ALA A 126 -12.10 -8.11 4.58
C ALA A 126 -12.41 -9.61 4.69
N ALA A 127 -11.57 -10.36 5.42
CA ALA A 127 -11.83 -11.78 5.68
C ALA A 127 -13.12 -12.00 6.50
N TYR A 128 -13.38 -11.15 7.51
CA TYR A 128 -14.60 -11.22 8.30
C TYR A 128 -15.87 -10.84 7.53
N GLU A 129 -15.78 -9.90 6.58
CA GLU A 129 -16.91 -9.54 5.71
C GLU A 129 -17.30 -10.74 4.81
N ILE A 130 -16.32 -11.45 4.25
CA ILE A 130 -16.56 -12.67 3.45
C ILE A 130 -17.13 -13.80 4.31
N ALA A 131 -16.66 -13.93 5.55
CA ALA A 131 -17.13 -14.95 6.49
C ALA A 131 -18.51 -14.64 7.13
N GLN A 132 -19.16 -13.53 6.77
CA GLN A 132 -20.50 -13.25 7.29
C GLN A 132 -21.51 -14.28 6.79
N SER A 133 -22.20 -14.91 7.74
CA SER A 133 -23.26 -15.88 7.43
C SER A 133 -24.36 -15.22 6.58
N PRO A 134 -24.83 -15.89 5.50
CA PRO A 134 -26.02 -15.46 4.75
C PRO A 134 -27.26 -15.26 5.63
N LEU A 135 -27.29 -15.90 6.80
CA LEU A 135 -28.34 -15.72 7.80
C LEU A 135 -28.48 -14.25 8.23
N LYS A 136 -27.41 -13.44 8.23
CA LYS A 136 -27.50 -12.00 8.53
C LYS A 136 -28.35 -11.22 7.51
N LEU A 137 -28.42 -11.66 6.25
CA LEU A 137 -29.25 -11.01 5.23
C LEU A 137 -30.74 -11.27 5.44
N ILE A 138 -31.09 -12.43 5.98
CA ILE A 138 -32.49 -12.85 6.18
C ILE A 138 -32.97 -12.65 7.63
N SER A 139 -32.11 -12.21 8.53
CA SER A 139 -32.44 -11.98 9.94
C SER A 139 -32.46 -10.50 10.29
N ARG A 140 -33.42 -10.09 11.12
CA ARG A 140 -33.50 -8.73 11.65
C ARG A 140 -32.68 -8.64 12.93
N GLN A 141 -31.73 -7.70 12.98
CA GLN A 141 -31.02 -7.38 14.22
C GLN A 141 -32.02 -6.87 15.27
N THR A 142 -31.97 -7.44 16.48
CA THR A 142 -32.77 -6.97 17.62
C THR A 142 -31.89 -6.83 18.85
N THR A 143 -32.10 -5.76 19.61
CA THR A 143 -31.34 -5.45 20.83
C THR A 143 -32.03 -6.06 22.05
N ALA A 144 -31.31 -6.84 22.86
CA ALA A 144 -31.78 -7.32 24.16
C ALA A 144 -31.17 -6.44 25.27
N ALA A 145 -31.85 -5.35 25.61
CA ALA A 145 -31.31 -4.32 26.51
C ALA A 145 -31.02 -4.82 27.94
N ASP A 146 -31.70 -5.87 28.38
CA ASP A 146 -31.66 -6.39 29.75
C ASP A 146 -31.22 -7.86 29.84
N PHE A 147 -30.76 -8.45 28.72
CA PHE A 147 -30.41 -9.88 28.59
C PHE A 147 -31.50 -10.86 29.09
N ARG A 148 -32.74 -10.40 29.28
CA ARG A 148 -33.83 -11.27 29.72
C ARG A 148 -34.33 -12.14 28.57
N PRO A 149 -34.91 -13.32 28.85
CA PRO A 149 -35.50 -14.17 27.81
C PRO A 149 -36.55 -13.40 26.99
N VAL A 150 -36.29 -13.22 25.69
CA VAL A 150 -37.22 -12.59 24.77
C VAL A 150 -38.13 -13.67 24.18
N ASN A 151 -39.32 -13.82 24.73
CA ASN A 151 -40.34 -14.73 24.18
C ASN A 151 -41.04 -14.03 23.01
N ARG A 152 -40.90 -14.58 21.80
CA ARG A 152 -41.57 -14.08 20.59
C ARG A 152 -42.67 -15.05 20.18
N LEU A 153 -43.90 -14.55 20.02
CA LEU A 153 -44.99 -15.31 19.44
C LEU A 153 -44.74 -15.46 17.94
N GLN A 154 -44.34 -16.66 17.51
CA GLN A 154 -44.19 -17.00 16.10
C GLN A 154 -45.46 -17.74 15.66
N ILE A 155 -46.25 -17.15 14.75
CA ILE A 155 -47.30 -17.87 14.04
C ILE A 155 -46.59 -18.66 12.93
N GLY A 156 -46.30 -19.93 13.17
CA GLY A 156 -45.61 -20.81 12.23
C GLY A 156 -46.13 -22.23 12.32
N GLU A 157 -46.70 -22.74 11.23
CA GLU A 157 -47.29 -24.08 11.05
C GLU A 157 -46.26 -25.24 11.03
N VAL A 158 -45.02 -25.02 11.48
CA VAL A 158 -43.96 -26.03 11.38
C VAL A 158 -43.38 -26.29 12.77
N GLY A 159 -43.64 -27.50 13.29
CA GLY A 159 -43.17 -27.95 14.60
C GLY A 159 -41.65 -27.81 14.73
N GLY A 160 -41.21 -27.40 15.92
CA GLY A 160 -39.80 -27.11 16.20
C GLY A 160 -38.87 -28.30 15.92
N LEU A 161 -37.63 -27.99 15.52
CA LEU A 161 -36.58 -28.98 15.30
C LEU A 161 -36.26 -29.72 16.61
N GLN A 162 -36.31 -31.05 16.57
CA GLN A 162 -35.95 -31.89 17.71
C GLN A 162 -34.43 -31.86 17.96
N LYS A 163 -34.04 -31.99 19.23
CA LYS A 163 -32.64 -31.99 19.65
C LYS A 163 -31.88 -33.13 18.96
N LEU A 164 -30.83 -32.78 18.24
CA LEU A 164 -29.93 -33.73 17.59
C LEU A 164 -29.08 -34.42 18.67
N THR A 165 -29.12 -35.76 18.70
CA THR A 165 -28.19 -36.57 19.49
C THR A 165 -26.96 -36.91 18.64
N GLU A 166 -25.87 -37.34 19.29
CA GLU A 166 -24.58 -37.65 18.63
C GLU A 166 -24.66 -38.71 17.53
N SER A 167 -25.79 -39.42 17.42
CA SER A 167 -26.08 -40.39 16.36
C SER A 167 -26.67 -39.77 15.07
N GLY A 168 -26.81 -38.44 14.98
CA GLY A 168 -26.90 -37.73 13.70
C GLY A 168 -28.16 -37.92 12.85
N GLU A 169 -29.24 -38.50 13.37
CA GLU A 169 -30.47 -38.68 12.60
C GLU A 169 -31.38 -37.44 12.68
N ILE A 170 -31.50 -36.72 11.55
CA ILE A 170 -32.44 -35.60 11.40
C ILE A 170 -33.80 -36.17 10.99
N LYS A 171 -34.79 -36.13 11.89
CA LYS A 171 -36.17 -36.52 11.55
C LYS A 171 -36.82 -35.46 10.67
N SER A 172 -37.16 -35.82 9.43
CA SER A 172 -37.94 -34.97 8.53
C SER A 172 -39.35 -34.77 9.09
N VAL A 173 -39.77 -33.52 9.27
CA VAL A 173 -41.16 -33.18 9.62
C VAL A 173 -41.89 -32.85 8.33
N THR A 174 -42.96 -33.59 8.01
CA THR A 174 -43.83 -33.30 6.87
C THR A 174 -45.03 -32.47 7.34
N ARG A 175 -45.41 -31.48 6.53
CA ARG A 175 -46.50 -30.52 6.77
C ARG A 175 -47.85 -31.24 6.92
N ALA A 176 -48.73 -30.72 7.79
CA ALA A 176 -50.17 -30.99 7.72
C ALA A 176 -50.85 -29.85 6.96
#